data_AF-D7BBE8-F1
#
_entry.id   AF-D7BBE8-F1
#
_cell.length_a   1.000
_cell.length_b   1.000
_cell.length_c   1.000
_cell.angle_alpha   90.00
_cell.angle_beta   90.00
_cell.angle_gamma   90.00
#
_symmetry.space_group_name_H-M   'P 1'
#
loop_
_entity.id
_entity.type
_entity.pdbx_description
1 polymer ?
#
loop_
_entity_poly.entity_id
_entity_poly.type
_entity_poly.pdbx_seq_one_letter_code
_entity_poly.pdbx_strand_id
1 'polypeptide(L)'
;MKARVNPMPTLLWLELRKQTSWLMVLGGILVLSLVVVFRVRQEAIGQPLDKVGELFAAQFALFVLAAFAGFLLLLAALGRAGRAESWLLLSVPSGLTHQLARFLFAGVVLWIFAEALAGLFWWGAGGFGLEVSLLGTLGLALYGVILGLPLLALALLGQTLTLAYGLSRLGWLSGIATVLGVFALLGWLFELSARTVYSFLPVWPFPALRFQGVDLLAEVPVTGLPSEPLLYALVITALVIVLAGRIWDEVEA
;
A
#
# COMPACT_ATOMS: atom_id res chain seq x y z
N MET A 1 39.76 -3.44 13.30
CA MET A 1 38.34 -3.62 12.91
C MET A 1 37.81 -2.31 12.37
N LYS A 2 37.58 -2.17 11.06
CA LYS A 2 36.86 -1.00 10.53
C LYS A 2 35.39 -1.11 10.95
N ALA A 3 34.84 -0.09 11.59
CA ALA A 3 33.41 -0.03 11.87
C ALA A 3 32.65 -0.19 10.54
N ARG A 4 31.84 -1.24 10.41
CA ARG A 4 30.95 -1.40 9.26
C ARG A 4 29.86 -0.34 9.41
N VAL A 5 29.97 0.75 8.65
CA VAL A 5 28.92 1.77 8.58
C VAL A 5 27.68 1.10 7.96
N ASN A 6 26.55 1.15 8.65
CA ASN A 6 25.29 0.63 8.12
C ASN A 6 24.86 1.51 6.92
N PRO A 7 24.75 0.95 5.68
CA PRO A 7 24.40 1.73 4.50
C PRO A 7 22.91 2.11 4.44
N MET A 8 22.07 1.51 5.29
CA MET A 8 20.62 1.64 5.23
C MET A 8 20.09 3.09 5.35
N PRO A 9 20.55 3.92 6.30
CA PRO A 9 20.09 5.30 6.40
C PRO A 9 20.42 6.11 5.14
N THR A 10 21.59 5.90 4.55
CA THR A 10 22.01 6.55 3.31
C THR A 10 21.14 6.11 2.14
N LEU A 11 20.83 4.81 2.04
CA LEU A 11 19.95 4.28 1.01
C LEU A 11 18.52 4.84 1.13
N LEU A 12 17.96 4.90 2.33
CA LEU A 12 16.64 5.50 2.57
C LEU A 12 16.61 6.99 2.21
N TRP A 13 17.68 7.72 2.52
CA TRP A 13 17.82 9.12 2.15
C TRP A 13 17.91 9.33 0.63
N LEU A 14 18.65 8.45 -0.08
CA LEU A 14 18.70 8.47 -1.54
C LEU A 14 17.31 8.18 -2.14
N GLU A 15 16.58 7.20 -1.61
CA GLU A 15 15.21 6.92 -2.06
C GLU A 15 14.28 8.12 -1.85
N LEU A 16 14.37 8.78 -0.70
CA LEU A 16 13.63 10.02 -0.45
C LEU A 16 13.93 11.06 -1.53
N ARG A 17 15.21 11.30 -1.83
CA ARG A 17 15.64 12.30 -2.81
C ARG A 17 15.10 11.99 -4.21
N LYS A 18 15.24 10.74 -4.66
CA LYS A 18 14.76 10.28 -5.98
C LYS A 18 13.24 10.38 -6.10
N GLN A 19 12.52 10.12 -5.01
CA GLN A 19 11.07 10.02 -5.03
C GLN A 19 10.36 11.32 -4.63
N THR A 20 11.09 12.40 -4.31
CA THR A 20 10.53 13.70 -3.89
C THR A 20 9.40 14.19 -4.81
N SER A 21 9.58 14.12 -6.13
CA SER A 21 8.55 14.55 -7.09
C SER A 21 7.27 13.73 -7.01
N TRP A 22 7.38 12.43 -6.75
CA TRP A 22 6.23 11.54 -6.58
C TRP A 22 5.55 11.75 -5.23
N LEU A 23 6.32 12.00 -4.17
CA LEU A 23 5.77 12.38 -2.87
C LEU A 23 4.96 13.68 -2.96
N MET A 24 5.39 14.64 -3.78
CA MET A 24 4.61 15.85 -4.04
C MET A 24 3.29 15.54 -4.74
N VAL A 25 3.25 14.58 -5.67
CA VAL A 25 1.99 14.15 -6.32
C VAL A 25 1.08 13.43 -5.33
N LEU A 26 1.61 12.54 -4.48
CA LEU A 26 0.83 11.93 -3.39
C LEU A 26 0.26 12.98 -2.42
N GLY A 27 1.07 13.98 -2.06
CA GLY A 27 0.63 15.14 -1.28
C GLY A 27 -0.48 15.92 -2.00
N GLY A 28 -0.36 16.10 -3.32
CA GLY A 28 -1.40 16.70 -4.15
C GLY A 28 -2.72 15.91 -4.11
N ILE A 29 -2.67 14.58 -4.17
CA ILE A 29 -3.85 13.72 -4.01
C ILE A 29 -4.50 13.96 -2.64
N LEU A 30 -3.72 13.99 -1.56
CA LEU A 30 -4.25 14.26 -0.21
C LEU A 30 -4.88 15.65 -0.10
N VAL A 31 -4.26 16.68 -0.68
CA VAL A 31 -4.81 18.04 -0.71
C VAL A 31 -6.12 18.09 -1.51
N LEU A 32 -6.18 17.42 -2.66
CA LEU A 32 -7.42 17.33 -3.45
C LEU A 32 -8.51 16.59 -2.68
N SER A 33 -8.19 15.47 -2.03
CA SER A 33 -9.13 14.76 -1.15
C SER A 33 -9.64 15.65 -0.02
N LEU A 34 -8.77 16.44 0.61
CA LEU A 34 -9.16 17.41 1.64
C LEU A 34 -10.14 18.46 1.09
N VAL A 35 -9.85 19.04 -0.08
CA VAL A 35 -10.74 20.03 -0.74
C VAL A 35 -12.11 19.41 -1.05
N VAL A 36 -12.13 18.17 -1.54
CA VAL A 36 -13.38 17.44 -1.79
C VAL A 36 -14.17 17.26 -0.49
N VAL A 37 -13.54 16.84 0.60
CA VAL A 37 -14.22 16.71 1.90
C VAL A 37 -14.85 18.03 2.33
N PHE A 38 -14.11 19.14 2.26
CA PHE A 38 -14.66 20.45 2.61
C PHE A 38 -15.88 20.82 1.76
N ARG A 39 -15.79 20.61 0.44
CA ARG A 39 -16.87 20.93 -0.49
C ARG A 39 -18.11 20.08 -0.22
N VAL A 40 -17.94 18.77 -0.10
CA VAL A 40 -19.06 17.84 0.12
C VAL A 40 -19.74 18.12 1.47
N ARG A 41 -18.96 18.46 2.51
CA ARG A 41 -19.52 18.87 3.81
C ARG A 41 -20.35 20.14 3.70
N GLN A 42 -19.89 21.14 2.96
CA GLN A 42 -20.66 22.36 2.73
C GLN A 42 -21.95 22.08 1.95
N GLU A 43 -21.87 21.24 0.92
CA GLU A 43 -23.02 20.87 0.09
C GLU A 43 -24.05 20.03 0.86
N ALA A 44 -23.63 19.23 1.86
CA ALA A 44 -24.52 18.40 2.67
C ALA A 44 -25.35 19.18 3.71
N ILE A 45 -24.94 20.41 4.09
CA ILE A 45 -25.65 21.20 5.09
C ILE A 45 -27.04 21.59 4.56
N GLY A 46 -28.09 21.21 5.29
CA GLY A 46 -29.48 21.56 4.97
C GLY A 46 -30.09 20.77 3.81
N GLN A 47 -29.43 19.71 3.33
CA GLN A 47 -29.98 18.81 2.30
C GLN A 47 -30.85 17.70 2.93
N PRO A 48 -31.79 17.12 2.17
CA PRO A 48 -32.54 15.94 2.59
C PRO A 48 -31.63 14.71 2.70
N LEU A 49 -32.06 13.73 3.52
CA LEU A 49 -31.29 12.53 3.88
C LEU A 49 -30.82 11.73 2.66
N ASP A 50 -31.69 11.59 1.64
CA ASP A 50 -31.38 10.85 0.41
C ASP A 50 -30.16 11.44 -0.32
N LYS A 51 -30.10 12.78 -0.40
CA LYS A 51 -29.01 13.50 -1.05
C LYS A 51 -27.72 13.48 -0.22
N VAL A 52 -27.83 13.44 1.11
CA VAL A 52 -26.69 13.24 2.01
C VAL A 52 -26.07 11.85 1.79
N GLY A 53 -26.90 10.82 1.60
CA GLY A 53 -26.44 9.46 1.27
C GLY A 53 -25.71 9.38 -0.07
N GLU A 54 -26.25 10.04 -1.11
CA GLU A 54 -25.59 10.13 -2.43
C GLU A 54 -24.22 10.82 -2.34
N LEU A 55 -24.15 11.95 -1.62
CA LEU A 55 -22.91 12.71 -1.41
C LEU A 55 -21.87 11.88 -0.63
N PHE A 56 -22.30 11.13 0.38
CA PHE A 56 -21.43 10.22 1.12
C PHE A 56 -20.88 9.09 0.24
N ALA A 57 -21.74 8.46 -0.58
CA ALA A 57 -21.32 7.40 -1.50
C ALA A 57 -20.33 7.92 -2.56
N ALA A 58 -20.57 9.12 -3.10
CA ALA A 58 -19.66 9.79 -4.01
C ALA A 58 -18.31 10.10 -3.35
N GLN A 59 -18.32 10.59 -2.10
CA GLN A 59 -17.09 10.81 -1.33
C GLN A 59 -16.34 9.48 -1.14
N PHE A 60 -17.01 8.43 -0.68
CA PHE A 60 -16.39 7.12 -0.50
C PHE A 60 -15.73 6.60 -1.78
N ALA A 61 -16.43 6.69 -2.92
CA ALA A 61 -15.88 6.30 -4.22
C ALA A 61 -14.64 7.11 -4.62
N LEU A 62 -14.63 8.42 -4.36
CA LEU A 62 -13.46 9.28 -4.60
C LEU A 62 -12.27 8.91 -3.71
N PHE A 63 -12.51 8.54 -2.46
CA PHE A 63 -11.46 8.07 -1.55
C PHE A 63 -10.88 6.72 -1.99
N VAL A 64 -11.73 5.80 -2.45
CA VAL A 64 -11.27 4.53 -3.07
C VAL A 64 -10.42 4.82 -4.31
N LEU A 65 -10.88 5.71 -5.19
CA LEU A 65 -10.13 6.10 -6.38
C LEU A 65 -8.77 6.74 -6.01
N ALA A 66 -8.75 7.63 -5.02
CA ALA A 66 -7.53 8.25 -4.52
C ALA A 66 -6.55 7.21 -3.93
N ALA A 67 -7.05 6.22 -3.20
CA ALA A 67 -6.25 5.12 -2.67
C ALA A 67 -5.61 4.29 -3.80
N PHE A 68 -6.41 3.89 -4.80
CA PHE A 68 -5.92 3.16 -5.97
C PHE A 68 -4.91 3.99 -6.78
N ALA A 69 -5.22 5.25 -7.05
CA ALA A 69 -4.34 6.16 -7.79
C ALA A 69 -3.01 6.36 -7.06
N GLY A 70 -3.04 6.61 -5.75
CA GLY A 70 -1.84 6.75 -4.93
C GLY A 70 -1.00 5.46 -4.89
N PHE A 71 -1.65 4.30 -4.78
CA PHE A 71 -0.97 3.01 -4.81
C PHE A 71 -0.31 2.71 -6.16
N LEU A 72 -1.01 2.95 -7.28
CA LEU A 72 -0.44 2.80 -8.62
C LEU A 72 0.72 3.76 -8.86
N LEU A 73 0.60 4.99 -8.36
CA LEU A 73 1.67 5.99 -8.42
C LEU A 73 2.91 5.53 -7.64
N LEU A 74 2.72 4.92 -6.47
CA LEU A 74 3.80 4.34 -5.69
C LEU A 74 4.49 3.18 -6.43
N LEU A 75 3.72 2.27 -7.06
CA LEU A 75 4.28 1.20 -7.89
C LEU A 75 5.08 1.76 -9.08
N ALA A 76 4.58 2.81 -9.73
CA ALA A 76 5.26 3.48 -10.84
C ALA A 76 6.55 4.20 -10.38
N ALA A 77 6.52 4.88 -9.23
CA ALA A 77 7.68 5.52 -8.63
C ALA A 77 8.78 4.51 -8.32
N LEU A 78 8.38 3.34 -7.79
CA LEU A 78 9.28 2.22 -7.51
C LEU A 78 9.89 1.67 -8.81
N GLY A 79 9.11 1.54 -9.87
CA GLY A 79 9.60 1.08 -11.18
C GLY A 79 10.59 2.04 -11.87
N ARG A 80 10.48 3.36 -11.61
CA ARG A 80 11.34 4.37 -12.25
C ARG A 80 12.69 4.58 -11.54
N ALA A 81 12.81 4.22 -10.27
CA ALA A 81 14.07 4.36 -9.52
C ALA A 81 15.14 3.40 -10.08
N GLY A 82 15.78 3.78 -11.18
CA GLY A 82 16.85 3.04 -11.84
C GLY A 82 18.21 3.20 -11.16
N ARG A 83 19.25 2.64 -11.79
CA ARG A 83 20.68 2.61 -11.38
C ARG A 83 21.32 3.99 -11.07
N ALA A 84 20.57 5.08 -11.11
CA ALA A 84 21.06 6.44 -11.31
C ALA A 84 21.97 7.01 -10.19
N GLU A 85 22.14 6.33 -9.05
CA GLU A 85 22.86 6.90 -7.89
C GLU A 85 23.71 5.89 -7.12
N SER A 86 23.91 4.66 -7.61
CA SER A 86 24.82 3.68 -6.95
C SER A 86 26.27 4.14 -6.92
N TRP A 87 26.66 5.05 -7.83
CA TRP A 87 27.99 5.69 -7.88
C TRP A 87 28.26 6.65 -6.71
N LEU A 88 27.23 7.10 -5.98
CA LEU A 88 27.38 7.96 -4.79
C LEU A 88 27.73 7.16 -3.53
N LEU A 89 27.69 5.82 -3.59
CA LEU A 89 28.04 4.96 -2.48
C LEU A 89 29.53 4.62 -2.56
N LEU A 90 30.24 4.78 -1.43
CA LEU A 90 31.67 4.45 -1.30
C LEU A 90 31.99 2.96 -1.54
N SER A 91 30.97 2.10 -1.51
CA SER A 91 31.03 0.67 -1.81
C SER A 91 29.67 0.21 -2.32
N VAL A 92 29.65 -0.71 -3.29
CA VAL A 92 28.41 -1.33 -3.79
C VAL A 92 27.74 -2.09 -2.64
N PRO A 93 26.53 -1.69 -2.18
CA PRO A 93 25.81 -2.42 -1.15
C PRO A 93 25.32 -3.76 -1.73
N SER A 94 25.19 -4.78 -0.87
CA SER A 94 24.55 -6.04 -1.30
C SER A 94 23.15 -5.77 -1.85
N GLY A 95 22.77 -6.50 -2.90
CA GLY A 95 21.49 -6.40 -3.57
C GLY A 95 20.32 -6.57 -2.62
N LEU A 96 20.42 -7.48 -1.64
CA LEU A 96 19.40 -7.62 -0.61
C LEU A 96 19.21 -6.33 0.21
N THR A 97 20.31 -5.68 0.62
CA THR A 97 20.22 -4.44 1.41
C THR A 97 19.65 -3.30 0.55
N HIS A 98 20.02 -3.25 -0.73
CA HIS A 98 19.49 -2.28 -1.68
C HIS A 98 17.97 -2.45 -1.86
N GLN A 99 17.49 -3.66 -2.16
CA GLN A 99 16.08 -3.93 -2.36
C GLN A 99 15.27 -3.75 -1.09
N LEU A 100 15.82 -4.13 0.08
CA LEU A 100 15.17 -3.91 1.37
C LEU A 100 14.99 -2.42 1.66
N ALA A 101 15.98 -1.56 1.36
CA ALA A 101 15.83 -0.12 1.53
C ALA A 101 14.70 0.46 0.69
N ARG A 102 14.61 0.04 -0.57
CA ARG A 102 13.57 0.48 -1.50
C ARG A 102 12.18 -0.01 -1.07
N PHE A 103 12.11 -1.25 -0.63
CA PHE A 103 10.89 -1.85 -0.10
C PHE A 103 10.41 -1.13 1.17
N LEU A 104 11.30 -0.93 2.16
CA LEU A 104 10.93 -0.26 3.42
C LEU A 104 10.54 1.19 3.18
N PHE A 105 11.26 1.91 2.31
CA PHE A 105 10.88 3.27 1.94
C PHE A 105 9.46 3.31 1.35
N ALA A 106 9.19 2.49 0.33
CA ALA A 106 7.86 2.43 -0.30
C ALA A 106 6.78 1.97 0.67
N GLY A 107 7.07 1.00 1.54
CA GLY A 107 6.15 0.51 2.57
C GLY A 107 5.79 1.58 3.60
N VAL A 108 6.75 2.39 4.04
CA VAL A 108 6.51 3.53 4.95
C VAL A 108 5.69 4.61 4.25
N VAL A 109 5.98 4.93 2.99
CA VAL A 109 5.19 5.89 2.20
C VAL A 109 3.75 5.39 2.03
N LEU A 110 3.55 4.11 1.69
CA LEU A 110 2.24 3.49 1.60
C LEU A 110 1.47 3.60 2.91
N TRP A 111 2.13 3.25 4.03
CA TRP A 111 1.55 3.35 5.36
C TRP A 111 1.05 4.76 5.68
N ILE A 112 1.95 5.74 5.57
CA ILE A 112 1.64 7.15 5.90
C ILE A 112 0.52 7.67 4.98
N PHE A 113 0.57 7.35 3.69
CA PHE A 113 -0.45 7.79 2.74
C PHE A 113 -1.82 7.17 3.04
N ALA A 114 -1.87 5.85 3.31
CA ALA A 114 -3.10 5.14 3.65
C ALA A 114 -3.72 5.68 4.95
N GLU A 115 -2.92 5.90 6.00
CA GLU A 115 -3.35 6.49 7.27
C GLU A 115 -3.88 7.92 7.10
N ALA A 116 -3.16 8.77 6.35
CA ALA A 116 -3.61 10.14 6.08
C ALA A 116 -4.95 10.16 5.32
N LEU A 117 -5.08 9.31 4.30
CA LEU A 117 -6.30 9.19 3.51
C LEU A 117 -7.47 8.64 4.34
N ALA A 118 -7.22 7.64 5.18
CA ALA A 118 -8.21 7.07 6.09
C ALA A 118 -8.66 8.08 7.17
N GLY A 119 -7.72 8.84 7.74
CA GLY A 119 -8.02 9.93 8.67
C GLY A 119 -8.87 11.04 8.04
N LEU A 120 -8.57 11.42 6.79
CA LEU A 120 -9.38 12.37 6.02
C LEU A 120 -10.79 11.82 5.74
N PHE A 121 -10.91 10.54 5.40
CA PHE A 121 -12.19 9.89 5.20
C PHE A 121 -13.02 9.88 6.49
N TRP A 122 -12.41 9.47 7.61
CA TRP A 122 -13.04 9.44 8.93
C TRP A 122 -13.55 10.83 9.34
N TRP A 123 -12.69 11.84 9.22
CA TRP A 123 -13.06 13.23 9.53
C TRP A 123 -14.17 13.76 8.59
N GLY A 124 -14.13 13.37 7.32
CA GLY A 124 -15.17 13.72 6.35
C GLY A 124 -16.51 13.06 6.64
N ALA A 125 -16.52 11.79 7.07
CA ALA A 125 -17.73 11.07 7.43
C ALA A 125 -18.50 11.75 8.58
N GLY A 126 -17.78 12.26 9.58
CA GLY A 126 -18.38 13.06 10.67
C GLY A 126 -19.12 14.32 10.19
N GLY A 127 -18.80 14.81 9.00
CA GLY A 127 -19.50 15.94 8.38
C GLY A 127 -20.94 15.66 7.97
N PHE A 128 -21.33 14.39 7.83
CA PHE A 128 -22.70 13.97 7.50
C PHE A 128 -23.53 13.59 8.74
N GLY A 129 -23.00 13.77 9.95
CA GLY A 129 -23.59 13.22 11.17
C GLY A 129 -23.42 11.70 11.29
N LEU A 130 -22.52 11.11 10.48
CA LEU A 130 -22.12 9.72 10.57
C LEU A 130 -20.97 9.58 11.56
N GLU A 131 -21.17 8.78 12.59
CA GLU A 131 -20.14 8.38 13.52
C GLU A 131 -19.49 7.09 12.99
N VAL A 132 -18.27 7.22 12.49
CA VAL A 132 -17.44 6.08 12.07
C VAL A 132 -16.38 5.81 13.13
N SER A 133 -16.16 4.54 13.47
CA SER A 133 -15.09 4.18 14.41
C SER A 133 -13.71 4.54 13.85
N LEU A 134 -12.96 5.40 14.54
CA LEU A 134 -11.59 5.77 14.15
C LEU A 134 -10.71 4.53 14.08
N LEU A 135 -10.76 3.67 15.10
CA LEU A 135 -9.98 2.42 15.14
C LEU A 135 -10.34 1.48 13.98
N GLY A 136 -11.63 1.39 13.63
CA GLY A 136 -12.06 0.62 12.46
C GLY A 136 -11.56 1.21 11.14
N THR A 137 -11.57 2.54 11.00
CA THR A 137 -11.03 3.22 9.81
C THR A 137 -9.52 3.05 9.67
N LEU A 138 -8.76 3.17 10.75
CA LEU A 138 -7.31 2.90 10.73
C LEU A 138 -7.03 1.41 10.51
N GLY A 139 -7.85 0.51 11.06
CA GLY A 139 -7.79 -0.92 10.81
C GLY A 139 -7.94 -1.27 9.31
N LEU A 140 -8.85 -0.57 8.62
CA LEU A 140 -9.01 -0.70 7.16
C LEU A 140 -7.78 -0.21 6.40
N ALA A 141 -7.16 0.89 6.84
CA ALA A 141 -5.92 1.42 6.26
C ALA A 141 -4.78 0.39 6.38
N LEU A 142 -4.55 -0.12 7.60
CA LEU A 142 -3.59 -1.19 7.89
C LEU A 142 -3.83 -2.42 7.00
N TYR A 143 -5.08 -2.85 6.84
CA TYR A 143 -5.42 -3.99 5.99
C TYR A 143 -5.05 -3.73 4.52
N GLY A 144 -5.37 -2.55 4.00
CA GLY A 144 -4.96 -2.11 2.67
C GLY A 144 -3.44 -2.10 2.49
N VAL A 145 -2.69 -1.64 3.51
CA VAL A 145 -1.23 -1.65 3.48
C VAL A 145 -0.68 -3.07 3.42
N ILE A 146 -1.17 -3.97 4.29
CA ILE A 146 -0.74 -5.38 4.34
C ILE A 146 -0.94 -6.06 2.98
N LEU A 147 -2.10 -5.87 2.36
CA LEU A 147 -2.39 -6.41 1.03
C LEU A 147 -1.52 -5.77 -0.08
N GLY A 148 -1.07 -4.53 0.13
CA GLY A 148 -0.18 -3.83 -0.79
C GLY A 148 1.28 -4.28 -0.72
N LEU A 149 1.75 -4.82 0.42
CA LEU A 149 3.16 -5.21 0.61
C LEU A 149 3.65 -6.26 -0.42
N PRO A 150 2.94 -7.37 -0.69
CA PRO A 150 3.37 -8.33 -1.70
C PRO A 150 3.47 -7.71 -3.09
N LEU A 151 2.53 -6.83 -3.44
CA LEU A 151 2.50 -6.14 -4.72
C LEU A 151 3.68 -5.17 -4.87
N LEU A 152 4.07 -4.47 -3.80
CA LEU A 152 5.29 -3.64 -3.78
C LEU A 152 6.56 -4.49 -3.98
N ALA A 153 6.67 -5.62 -3.28
CA ALA A 153 7.80 -6.53 -3.43
C ALA A 153 7.90 -7.05 -4.87
N LEU A 154 6.76 -7.38 -5.48
CA LEU A 154 6.70 -7.87 -6.86
C LEU A 154 7.02 -6.79 -7.89
N ALA A 155 6.60 -5.55 -7.66
CA ALA A 155 7.03 -4.43 -8.49
C ALA A 155 8.55 -4.26 -8.45
N LEU A 156 9.19 -4.42 -7.28
CA LEU A 156 10.66 -4.43 -7.17
C LEU A 156 11.29 -5.59 -7.93
N LEU A 157 10.74 -6.81 -7.80
CA LEU A 157 11.24 -7.96 -8.55
C LEU A 157 11.10 -7.75 -10.06
N GLY A 158 9.93 -7.34 -10.53
CA GLY A 158 9.66 -7.08 -11.94
C GLY A 158 10.57 -5.98 -12.52
N GLN A 159 10.84 -4.94 -11.74
CA GLN A 159 11.80 -3.92 -12.14
C GLN A 159 13.23 -4.47 -12.18
N THR A 160 13.63 -5.25 -11.17
CA THR A 160 14.96 -5.87 -11.12
C THR A 160 15.20 -6.78 -12.31
N LEU A 161 14.19 -7.59 -12.68
CA LEU A 161 14.19 -8.41 -13.89
C LEU A 161 14.29 -7.57 -15.17
N THR A 162 13.53 -6.49 -15.27
CA THR A 162 13.59 -5.56 -16.41
C THR A 162 14.99 -4.93 -16.58
N LEU A 163 15.63 -4.57 -15.46
CA LEU A 163 16.98 -4.00 -15.44
C LEU A 163 18.08 -5.05 -15.71
N ALA A 164 17.86 -6.29 -15.29
CA ALA A 164 18.77 -7.41 -15.48
C ALA A 164 18.86 -7.85 -16.95
N TYR A 165 17.70 -8.01 -17.59
CA TYR A 165 17.61 -8.68 -18.89
C TYR A 165 17.34 -7.74 -20.07
N GLY A 166 17.19 -6.43 -19.81
CA GLY A 166 16.72 -5.45 -20.78
C GLY A 166 15.31 -5.79 -21.30
N LEU A 167 14.68 -4.91 -22.09
CA LEU A 167 13.46 -5.23 -22.83
C LEU A 167 13.78 -6.23 -23.98
N SER A 168 14.30 -7.42 -23.67
CA SER A 168 14.25 -8.52 -24.62
C SER A 168 12.79 -8.98 -24.77
N ARG A 169 12.39 -9.47 -25.95
CA ARG A 169 11.03 -10.01 -26.20
C ARG A 169 10.62 -11.08 -25.16
N LEU A 170 11.59 -11.76 -24.54
CA LEU A 170 11.39 -12.76 -23.50
C LEU A 170 11.22 -12.16 -22.09
N GLY A 171 11.83 -11.00 -21.80
CA GLY A 171 11.68 -10.30 -20.52
C GLY A 171 10.26 -9.80 -20.24
N TRP A 172 9.50 -9.46 -21.30
CA TRP A 172 8.06 -9.14 -21.16
C TRP A 172 7.23 -10.37 -20.80
N LEU A 173 7.56 -11.53 -21.36
CA LEU A 173 6.87 -12.78 -21.07
C LEU A 173 7.14 -13.24 -19.63
N SER A 174 8.36 -13.09 -19.11
CA SER A 174 8.66 -13.40 -17.71
C SER A 174 8.00 -12.41 -16.75
N GLY A 175 7.97 -11.12 -17.08
CA GLY A 175 7.24 -10.10 -16.31
C GLY A 175 5.74 -10.40 -16.24
N ILE A 176 5.11 -10.68 -17.39
CA ILE A 176 3.68 -11.04 -17.47
C ILE A 176 3.41 -12.36 -16.74
N ALA A 177 4.26 -13.39 -16.90
CA ALA A 177 4.11 -14.66 -16.21
C ALA A 177 4.28 -14.53 -14.69
N THR A 178 5.15 -13.64 -14.23
CA THR A 178 5.31 -13.36 -12.79
C THR A 178 4.07 -12.65 -12.25
N VAL A 179 3.55 -11.66 -12.98
CA VAL A 179 2.31 -10.96 -12.61
C VAL A 179 1.12 -11.92 -12.58
N LEU A 180 0.92 -12.71 -13.63
CA LEU A 180 -0.17 -13.69 -13.71
C LEU A 180 -0.03 -14.81 -12.68
N GLY A 181 1.19 -15.31 -12.46
CA GLY A 181 1.50 -16.32 -11.45
C GLY A 181 1.18 -15.82 -10.04
N VAL A 182 1.43 -14.55 -9.75
CA VAL A 182 1.06 -13.90 -8.49
C VAL A 182 -0.44 -13.76 -8.35
N PHE A 183 -1.15 -13.28 -9.39
CA PHE A 183 -2.61 -13.16 -9.34
C PHE A 183 -3.27 -14.52 -9.11
N ALA A 184 -2.75 -15.57 -9.75
CA ALA A 184 -3.18 -16.95 -9.50
C ALA A 184 -2.84 -17.43 -8.10
N LEU A 185 -1.65 -17.11 -7.57
CA LEU A 185 -1.27 -17.44 -6.19
C LEU A 185 -2.18 -16.76 -5.17
N LEU A 186 -2.44 -15.46 -5.35
CA LEU A 186 -3.33 -14.68 -4.48
C LEU A 186 -4.76 -15.20 -4.52
N GLY A 187 -5.27 -15.56 -5.71
CA GLY A 187 -6.59 -16.18 -5.86
C GLY A 187 -6.70 -17.54 -5.18
N TRP A 188 -5.72 -18.42 -5.40
CA TRP A 188 -5.67 -19.76 -4.80
C TRP A 188 -5.50 -19.72 -3.27
N LEU A 189 -4.72 -18.77 -2.74
CA LEU A 189 -4.55 -18.54 -1.30
C LEU A 189 -5.83 -18.01 -0.64
N PHE A 190 -6.59 -17.18 -1.34
CA PHE A 190 -7.90 -16.70 -0.88
C PHE A 190 -8.90 -17.85 -0.73
N GLU A 191 -8.84 -18.82 -1.64
CA GLU A 191 -9.69 -20.02 -1.63
C GLU A 191 -9.30 -21.03 -0.53
N LEU A 192 -8.00 -21.22 -0.29
CA LEU A 192 -7.49 -22.17 0.71
C LEU A 192 -7.68 -21.72 2.16
N SER A 193 -7.57 -20.42 2.42
CA SER A 193 -7.70 -19.86 3.77
C SER A 193 -9.17 -19.78 4.25
N ALA A 194 -10.14 -19.77 3.33
CA ALA A 194 -11.56 -19.52 3.58
C ALA A 194 -12.27 -20.55 4.49
N ARG A 195 -11.70 -21.73 4.79
CA ARG A 195 -12.46 -22.86 5.36
C ARG A 195 -12.06 -23.43 6.72
N THR A 196 -10.95 -23.04 7.35
CA THR A 196 -10.50 -23.83 8.54
C THR A 196 -9.88 -23.08 9.72
N VAL A 197 -9.52 -21.78 9.62
CA VAL A 197 -8.69 -21.12 10.65
C VAL A 197 -9.35 -19.92 11.35
N TYR A 198 -10.52 -19.47 10.90
CA TYR A 198 -11.19 -18.25 11.40
C TYR A 198 -11.65 -18.30 12.87
N SER A 199 -11.73 -19.47 13.51
CA SER A 199 -12.24 -19.60 14.88
C SER A 199 -11.24 -19.23 15.98
N PHE A 200 -9.95 -19.10 15.67
CA PHE A 200 -8.88 -18.89 16.67
C PHE A 200 -8.23 -17.50 16.61
N LEU A 201 -8.78 -16.60 15.79
CA LEU A 201 -8.15 -15.33 15.48
C LEU A 201 -8.73 -14.17 16.28
N PRO A 202 -7.89 -13.19 16.67
CA PRO A 202 -8.35 -12.01 17.38
C PRO A 202 -9.39 -11.26 16.54
N VAL A 203 -10.46 -10.80 17.19
CA VAL A 203 -11.50 -10.00 16.58
C VAL A 203 -10.89 -8.66 16.16
N TRP A 204 -11.02 -8.30 14.88
CA TRP A 204 -10.58 -7.00 14.39
C TRP A 204 -11.78 -6.08 14.17
N PRO A 205 -11.71 -4.81 14.60
CA PRO A 205 -12.80 -3.87 14.38
C PRO A 205 -12.86 -3.50 12.90
N PHE A 206 -13.97 -3.82 12.22
CA PHE A 206 -14.33 -3.18 10.95
C PHE A 206 -15.06 -1.87 11.27
N PRO A 207 -14.95 -0.80 10.45
CA PRO A 207 -15.60 0.47 10.75
C PRO A 207 -17.12 0.30 10.95
N ALA A 208 -17.56 0.51 12.19
CA ALA A 208 -18.97 0.64 12.54
C ALA A 208 -19.51 1.96 11.96
N LEU A 209 -20.76 1.96 11.52
CA LEU A 209 -21.43 3.13 10.97
C LEU A 209 -22.65 3.45 11.82
N ARG A 210 -22.59 4.58 12.53
CA ARG A 210 -23.66 5.08 13.40
C ARG A 210 -24.24 6.37 12.82
N PHE A 211 -25.54 6.56 12.97
CA PHE A 211 -26.21 7.82 12.63
C PHE A 211 -27.16 8.19 13.76
N GLN A 212 -26.97 9.38 14.35
CA GLN A 212 -27.79 9.89 15.46
C GLN A 212 -27.98 8.90 16.62
N GLY A 213 -26.92 8.15 16.97
CA GLY A 213 -26.97 7.15 18.05
C GLY A 213 -27.65 5.82 17.67
N VAL A 214 -28.11 5.67 16.43
CA VAL A 214 -28.60 4.40 15.88
C VAL A 214 -27.47 3.71 15.12
N ASP A 215 -27.16 2.46 15.49
CA ASP A 215 -26.26 1.60 14.73
C ASP A 215 -26.92 1.23 13.39
N LEU A 216 -26.48 1.87 12.29
CA LEU A 216 -26.91 1.52 10.93
C LEU A 216 -26.22 0.25 10.44
N LEU A 217 -24.95 0.11 10.84
CA LEU A 217 -24.20 -1.13 10.75
C LEU A 217 -23.56 -1.33 12.13
N ALA A 218 -24.06 -2.33 12.86
CA ALA A 218 -23.38 -2.80 14.05
C ALA A 218 -21.93 -3.12 13.69
N GLU A 219 -21.00 -2.84 14.61
CA GLU A 219 -19.64 -3.35 14.48
C GLU A 219 -19.76 -4.85 14.27
N VAL A 220 -19.47 -5.32 13.05
CA VAL A 220 -19.44 -6.76 12.80
C VAL A 220 -18.11 -7.19 13.39
N PRO A 221 -18.07 -7.92 14.52
CA PRO A 221 -16.86 -8.55 14.95
C PRO A 221 -16.51 -9.56 13.86
N VAL A 222 -15.61 -9.18 12.96
CA VAL A 222 -15.05 -10.14 12.01
C VAL A 222 -14.02 -10.92 12.81
N THR A 223 -14.45 -12.06 13.35
CA THR A 223 -13.53 -13.07 13.86
C THR A 223 -12.65 -13.50 12.70
N GLY A 224 -11.34 -13.29 12.86
CA GLY A 224 -10.38 -13.60 11.82
C GLY A 224 -10.43 -12.64 10.65
N LEU A 225 -9.71 -11.53 10.77
CA LEU A 225 -8.79 -11.24 9.67
C LEU A 225 -7.89 -12.46 9.54
N PRO A 226 -7.89 -13.17 8.41
CA PRO A 226 -7.20 -14.44 8.32
C PRO A 226 -5.70 -14.13 8.50
N SER A 227 -5.14 -14.49 9.67
CA SER A 227 -3.71 -14.26 9.94
C SER A 227 -2.85 -15.04 8.98
N GLU A 228 -3.41 -16.10 8.39
CA GLU A 228 -2.80 -16.91 7.36
C GLU A 228 -2.45 -16.07 6.11
N PRO A 229 -3.40 -15.43 5.38
CA PRO A 229 -3.11 -14.45 4.34
C PRO A 229 -2.12 -13.35 4.74
N LEU A 230 -2.13 -12.90 6.00
CA LEU A 230 -1.15 -11.93 6.48
C LEU A 230 0.26 -12.54 6.57
N LEU A 231 0.39 -13.73 7.16
CA LEU A 231 1.65 -14.47 7.23
C LEU A 231 2.13 -14.85 5.83
N TYR A 232 1.25 -15.30 4.95
CA TYR A 232 1.55 -15.62 3.56
C TYR A 232 1.98 -14.36 2.80
N ALA A 233 1.29 -13.22 2.97
CA ALA A 233 1.69 -11.96 2.39
C ALA A 233 3.09 -11.55 2.84
N LEU A 234 3.40 -11.68 4.14
CA LEU A 234 4.73 -11.38 4.68
C LEU A 234 5.80 -12.36 4.18
N VAL A 235 5.51 -13.66 4.13
CA VAL A 235 6.43 -14.69 3.62
C VAL A 235 6.70 -14.49 2.13
N ILE A 236 5.66 -14.27 1.32
CA ILE A 236 5.79 -13.96 -0.11
C ILE A 236 6.60 -12.69 -0.30
N THR A 237 6.28 -11.63 0.45
CA THR A 237 7.03 -10.36 0.44
C THR A 237 8.51 -10.61 0.72
N ALA A 238 8.83 -11.36 1.78
CA ALA A 238 10.20 -11.68 2.15
C ALA A 238 10.92 -12.50 1.05
N LEU A 239 10.29 -13.56 0.55
CA LEU A 239 10.85 -14.40 -0.52
C LEU A 239 11.12 -13.61 -1.79
N VAL A 240 10.18 -12.74 -2.19
CA VAL A 240 10.30 -11.89 -3.39
C VAL A 240 11.42 -10.87 -3.24
N ILE A 241 11.56 -10.23 -2.07
CA ILE A 241 12.68 -9.30 -1.79
C ILE A 241 14.01 -10.03 -1.82
N VAL A 242 14.09 -11.24 -1.24
CA VAL A 242 15.30 -12.06 -1.28
C VAL A 242 15.67 -12.42 -2.72
N LEU A 243 14.70 -12.85 -3.53
CA LEU A 243 14.91 -13.18 -4.93
C LEU A 243 15.37 -11.95 -5.73
N ALA A 244 14.72 -10.81 -5.55
CA ALA A 244 15.12 -9.55 -6.19
C ALA A 244 16.54 -9.14 -5.78
N GLY A 245 16.90 -9.32 -4.50
CA GLY A 245 18.25 -9.06 -4.00
C GLY A 245 19.30 -9.96 -4.65
N ARG A 246 19.00 -11.26 -4.81
CA ARG A 246 19.90 -12.22 -5.46
C ARG A 246 20.12 -11.91 -6.95
N ILE A 247 19.04 -11.63 -7.68
CA ILE A 247 19.14 -11.26 -9.10
C ILE A 247 19.94 -9.97 -9.27
N TRP A 248 19.77 -9.01 -8.36
CA TRP A 248 20.56 -7.78 -8.38
C TRP A 248 22.06 -8.05 -8.20
N ASP A 249 22.43 -8.88 -7.22
CA ASP A 249 23.82 -9.28 -7.01
C ASP A 249 24.40 -9.98 -8.26
N GLU A 250 23.62 -10.79 -8.99
CA GLU A 250 24.06 -11.45 -10.23
C GLU A 250 24.27 -10.48 -11.42
N VAL A 251 23.65 -9.29 -11.38
CA VAL A 251 23.68 -8.30 -12.48
C VAL A 251 24.73 -7.21 -12.24
N GLU A 252 24.99 -6.86 -10.98
CA GLU A 252 26.03 -5.88 -10.60
C GLU A 252 27.40 -6.52 -10.30
N ALA A 253 27.49 -7.85 -10.16
CA ALA A 253 28.76 -8.58 -10.07
C ALA A 253 29.52 -8.60 -11.41
#